data_AF-A0A420XF45-F1
#
_entry.id   AF-A0A420XF45-F1
#
_cell.length_a   1.000
_cell.length_b   1.000
_cell.length_c   1.000
_cell.angle_alpha   90.00
_cell.angle_beta   90.00
_cell.angle_gamma   90.00
#
_symmetry.space_group_name_H-M   'P 1'
#
loop_
_entity.id
_entity.type
_entity.pdbx_description
1 polymer ?
#
loop_
_entity_poly.entity_id
_entity_poly.type
_entity_poly.pdbx_seq_one_letter_code
_entity_poly.pdbx_strand_id
1 'polypeptide(L)' 'MKTLFKQWLINQNSSFIKGCGIDVILSKVDDQLDVINANEEETETLNDWLADFLIDYSSQRQ' A
#
# COMPACT_ATOMS: atom_id res chain seq x y z
N MET A 1 -0.98 -5.94 -9.52
CA MET A 1 -0.80 -6.09 -8.07
C MET A 1 -1.51 -4.98 -7.31
N LYS A 2 -1.51 -3.77 -7.86
CA LYS A 2 -2.20 -2.58 -7.35
C LYS A 2 -3.66 -2.76 -6.88
N THR A 3 -4.49 -3.52 -7.60
CA THR A 3 -5.88 -3.79 -7.17
C THR A 3 -5.96 -4.57 -5.86
N LEU A 4 -5.07 -5.54 -5.64
CA LEU A 4 -5.01 -6.32 -4.41
C LEU A 4 -4.51 -5.46 -3.25
N PHE A 5 -3.51 -4.63 -3.51
CA PHE A 5 -3.02 -3.66 -2.52
C PHE A 5 -4.11 -2.66 -2.12
N LYS A 6 -4.92 -2.16 -3.08
CA LYS A 6 -6.10 -1.34 -2.78
C LYS A 6 -7.06 -2.04 -1.80
N GLN A 7 -7.37 -3.30 -2.04
CA GLN A 7 -8.26 -4.06 -1.15
C GLN A 7 -7.63 -4.27 0.23
N TRP A 8 -6.33 -4.56 0.28
CA TRP A 8 -5.59 -4.68 1.53
C TRP A 8 -5.64 -3.38 2.34
N LEU A 9 -5.37 -2.22 1.72
CA LEU A 9 -5.48 -0.90 2.37
C LEU A 9 -6.88 -0.65 2.95
N ILE A 10 -7.94 -1.05 2.24
CA ILE A 10 -9.33 -0.96 2.75
C ILE A 10 -9.52 -1.86 3.96
N ASN A 11 -9.01 -3.09 3.90
CA ASN A 11 -9.13 -4.09 4.96
C ASN A 11 -8.36 -3.72 6.23
N GLN A 12 -7.25 -2.98 6.11
CA GLN A 12 -6.51 -2.46 7.27
C GLN A 12 -7.38 -1.55 8.15
N ASN A 13 -8.47 -0.97 7.61
CA ASN A 13 -9.44 -0.15 8.33
C ASN A 13 -8.79 0.98 9.17
N SER A 14 -7.57 1.40 8.81
CA SER A 14 -6.79 2.38 9.56
C SER A 14 -7.33 3.79 9.36
N SER A 15 -7.53 4.52 10.46
CA SER A 15 -7.92 5.93 10.46
C SER A 15 -6.93 6.80 9.68
N PHE A 16 -5.64 6.42 9.70
CA PHE A 16 -4.58 7.12 8.98
C PHE A 16 -4.73 6.94 7.46
N ILE A 17 -4.90 5.70 6.99
CA ILE A 17 -5.12 5.39 5.57
C ILE A 17 -6.39 6.10 5.06
N LYS A 18 -7.45 6.12 5.85
CA LYS A 18 -8.68 6.87 5.53
C LYS A 18 -8.43 8.38 5.46
N GLY A 19 -7.59 8.93 6.34
CA GLY A 19 -7.21 10.35 6.35
C GLY A 19 -6.34 10.76 5.17
N CYS A 20 -5.39 9.92 4.76
CA CYS A 20 -4.57 10.14 3.56
C CYS A 20 -5.38 9.97 2.26
N GLY A 21 -6.37 9.08 2.26
CA GLY A 21 -7.13 8.72 1.07
C GLY A 21 -6.41 7.63 0.26
N ILE A 22 -7.12 6.53 0.01
CA ILE A 22 -6.58 5.37 -0.72
C ILE A 22 -6.15 5.76 -2.13
N ASP A 23 -6.90 6.63 -2.81
CA ASP A 23 -6.54 7.05 -4.17
C ASP A 23 -5.24 7.87 -4.20
N VAL A 24 -4.95 8.64 -3.14
CA VAL A 24 -3.67 9.37 -3.00
C VAL A 24 -2.54 8.36 -2.84
N ILE A 25 -2.69 7.39 -1.94
CA ILE A 25 -1.70 6.32 -1.74
C ILE A 25 -1.44 5.55 -3.05
N LEU A 26 -2.50 5.18 -3.77
CA LEU A 26 -2.40 4.48 -5.06
C LEU A 26 -1.81 5.33 -6.17
N SER A 27 -1.90 6.66 -6.10
CA SER A 27 -1.26 7.54 -7.09
C SER A 27 0.27 7.54 -6.98
N LYS A 28 0.81 7.14 -5.83
CA LYS A 28 2.25 7.13 -5.54
C LYS A 28 2.95 5.83 -5.93
N VAL A 29 2.18 4.79 -6.21
CA VAL A 29 2.70 3.47 -6.61
C VAL A 29 2.23 3.10 -8.01
N ASP A 30 3.02 2.32 -8.74
CA ASP A 30 2.63 1.80 -10.05
C ASP A 30 1.81 0.48 -9.95
N ASP A 31 1.57 -0.19 -11.08
CA ASP A 31 0.82 -1.45 -11.12
C ASP A 31 1.55 -2.65 -10.49
N GLN A 32 2.89 -2.55 -10.42
CA GLN A 32 3.83 -3.50 -9.82
C GLN A 32 4.09 -3.22 -8.34
N LEU A 33 3.54 -2.12 -7.80
CA LEU A 33 3.75 -1.61 -6.45
C LEU A 33 5.10 -0.92 -6.24
N ASP A 34 5.74 -0.47 -7.30
CA ASP A 34 6.93 0.37 -7.19
C ASP A 34 6.54 1.81 -6.88
N VAL A 35 7.23 2.45 -5.94
CA VAL A 35 6.99 3.86 -5.58
C VAL A 35 7.52 4.76 -6.69
N ILE A 36 6.63 5.55 -7.31
CA ILE A 36 6.94 6.39 -8.49
C ILE A 36 6.81 7.89 -8.24
N ASN A 37 6.11 8.32 -7.19
CA ASN A 37 5.81 9.75 -6.97
C ASN A 37 5.62 10.07 -5.47
N ALA A 38 6.66 9.81 -4.67
CA ALA A 38 6.68 10.06 -3.23
C ALA A 38 8.01 10.71 -2.81
N ASN A 39 8.00 11.44 -1.70
CA ASN A 39 9.25 11.90 -1.07
C ASN A 39 9.92 10.77 -0.26
N GLU A 40 11.07 11.03 0.36
CA GLU A 40 11.83 10.01 1.11
C GLU A 40 11.03 9.39 2.27
N GLU A 41 10.39 10.22 3.11
CA GLU A 41 9.58 9.78 4.26
C GLU A 41 8.33 8.99 3.82
N GLU A 42 7.66 9.47 2.78
CA GLU A 42 6.51 8.81 2.18
C GLU A 42 6.91 7.49 1.53
N THR A 43 8.10 7.43 0.92
CA THR A 43 8.65 6.21 0.30
C THR A 43 8.94 5.17 1.36
N GLU A 44 9.55 5.55 2.48
CA GLU A 44 9.77 4.64 3.62
C GLU A 44 8.45 4.08 4.15
N THR A 45 7.48 4.96 4.42
CA THR A 45 6.14 4.55 4.90
C THR A 45 5.43 3.63 3.90
N LEU A 46 5.50 3.94 2.60
CA LEU A 46 4.91 3.11 1.55
C LEU A 46 5.60 1.75 1.45
N ASN A 47 6.93 1.71 1.53
CA ASN A 47 7.69 0.46 1.49
C ASN A 47 7.32 -0.46 2.65
N ASP A 48 7.16 0.07 3.86
CA ASP A 48 6.71 -0.71 5.01
C ASP A 48 5.32 -1.33 4.76
N TRP A 49 4.36 -0.53 4.27
CA TRP A 49 3.02 -1.05 3.95
C TRP A 49 3.03 -2.08 2.83
N LEU A 50 3.90 -1.90 1.84
CA LEU A 50 4.07 -2.86 0.75
C LEU A 50 4.69 -4.16 1.24
N ALA A 51 5.68 -4.10 2.14
CA ALA A 51 6.27 -5.26 2.77
C ALA A 51 5.22 -6.04 3.58
N ASP A 52 4.45 -5.35 4.43
CA ASP A 52 3.36 -5.96 5.20
C ASP A 52 2.31 -6.59 4.29
N PHE A 53 1.93 -5.90 3.21
CA PHE A 53 1.03 -6.44 2.20
C PHE A 53 1.55 -7.74 1.58
N LEU A 54 2.84 -7.80 1.22
CA LEU A 54 3.44 -9.00 0.62
C LEU A 54 3.52 -10.17 1.61
N ILE A 55 3.78 -9.88 2.90
CA ILE A 55 3.78 -10.88 3.97
C ILE A 55 2.37 -11.43 4.19
N ASP A 56 1.36 -10.57 4.31
CA ASP A 56 -0.04 -10.99 4.43
C ASP A 56 -0.51 -11.78 3.20
N TYR A 57 -0.17 -11.30 2.01
CA TYR A 57 -0.58 -11.93 0.76
C TYR A 57 0.04 -13.31 0.56
N SER A 58 1.30 -13.50 0.95
CA SER A 58 1.95 -14.81 0.94
C SER A 58 1.35 -15.76 1.97
N SER A 59 0.98 -15.25 3.15
CA SER A 59 0.36 -16.04 4.23
C SER A 59 -1.07 -16.49 3.91
N GLN A 60 -1.84 -15.71 3.14
CA GLN A 60 -3.21 -16.07 2.74
C GLN A 60 -3.28 -17.12 1.62
N ARG A 61 -2.15 -17.44 0.96
CA ARG A 61 -2.08 -18.43 -0.13
C ARG A 61 -1.55 -19.80 0.30
N GLN A 62 -1.31 -20.00 1.59
CA GLN A 62 -0.84 -21.25 2.19
C GLN A 62 -1.99 -22.00 2.86
#